data_AF-A0A128A1F9-F1
#
_entry.id   AF-A0A128A1F9-F1
#
_cell.length_a   1.000
_cell.length_b   1.000
_cell.length_c   1.000
_cell.angle_alpha   90.00
_cell.angle_beta   90.00
_cell.angle_gamma   90.00
#
_symmetry.space_group_name_H-M   'P 1'
#
loop_
_entity.id
_entity.type
_entity.pdbx_description
1 polymer ?
#
loop_
_entity_poly.entity_id
_entity_poly.type
_entity_poly.pdbx_seq_one_letter_code
_entity_poly.pdbx_strand_id
1 'polypeptide(L)'
;MISEKIVRFQNKNKDLNQLAQQIITMLEGDGYKTQMTSNSPVGIIIQATKAGILRDIITADRAFTIMITGDSNNFAIHIGIGKLVQNIAVAAAEALLLSVLFLAVDIPEMLWTKHVENEILKKIVQVIG
;
A
#
# COMPACT_ATOMS: atom_id res chain seq x y z
N MET A 1 15.07 -3.52 -11.78
CA MET A 1 13.97 -4.22 -11.09
C MET A 1 13.90 -3.68 -9.68
N ILE A 2 12.76 -3.11 -9.31
CA ILE A 2 12.47 -2.76 -7.93
C ILE A 2 10.97 -2.69 -7.78
N SER A 3 10.39 -3.17 -6.70
CA SER A 3 10.55 -4.47 -6.03
C SER A 3 9.48 -4.37 -4.98
N GLU A 4 8.28 -4.79 -5.37
CA GLU A 4 7.23 -5.14 -4.43
C GLU A 4 7.89 -5.81 -3.20
N LYS A 5 7.69 -5.21 -2.03
CA LYS A 5 8.16 -5.78 -0.79
C LYS A 5 7.05 -6.62 -0.22
N ILE A 6 7.27 -7.93 -0.20
CA ILE A 6 6.32 -8.90 0.34
C ILE A 6 6.79 -9.29 1.74
N VAL A 7 5.95 -9.06 2.73
CA VAL A 7 6.16 -9.54 4.11
C VAL A 7 5.06 -10.51 4.47
N ARG A 8 5.44 -11.72 4.85
CA ARG A 8 4.51 -12.79 5.19
C ARG A 8 4.39 -12.91 6.70
N PHE A 9 3.17 -13.09 7.16
CA PHE A 9 2.82 -13.27 8.56
C PHE A 9 2.09 -14.60 8.71
N GLN A 10 2.45 -15.35 9.75
CA GLN A 10 1.87 -16.65 10.07
C GLN A 10 1.46 -16.68 11.54
N ASN A 11 0.40 -17.42 11.85
CA ASN A 11 -0.15 -17.63 13.20
C ASN A 11 -0.47 -16.31 13.94
N LYS A 12 -0.99 -15.31 13.23
CA LYS A 12 -1.30 -13.99 13.82
C LYS A 12 -2.75 -13.83 14.26
N ASN A 13 -3.69 -14.62 13.72
CA ASN A 13 -5.13 -14.56 13.98
C ASN A 13 -5.69 -13.12 14.00
N LYS A 14 -5.46 -12.40 12.91
CA LYS A 14 -5.87 -10.99 12.75
C LYS A 14 -7.08 -10.89 11.83
N ASP A 15 -8.07 -10.11 12.24
CA ASP A 15 -9.10 -9.66 11.30
C ASP A 15 -8.45 -8.70 10.27
N LEU A 16 -8.42 -9.10 9.00
CA LEU A 16 -7.73 -8.36 7.95
C LEU A 16 -8.42 -7.02 7.62
N ASN A 17 -9.73 -6.90 7.84
CA ASN A 17 -10.43 -5.63 7.66
C ASN A 17 -10.11 -4.67 8.80
N GLN A 18 -10.06 -5.16 10.04
CA GLN A 18 -9.61 -4.34 11.18
C GLN A 18 -8.15 -3.93 11.02
N LEU A 19 -7.29 -4.83 10.57
CA LEU A 19 -5.88 -4.52 10.27
C LEU A 19 -5.78 -3.43 9.20
N ALA A 20 -6.54 -3.55 8.11
CA ALA A 20 -6.58 -2.53 7.07
C ALA A 20 -7.03 -1.17 7.62
N GLN A 21 -8.06 -1.15 8.48
CA GLN A 21 -8.53 0.08 9.10
C GLN A 21 -7.47 0.72 10.03
N GLN A 22 -6.74 -0.08 10.80
CA GLN A 22 -5.64 0.41 11.64
C GLN A 22 -4.51 1.02 10.80
N ILE A 23 -4.18 0.39 9.67
CA ILE A 23 -3.19 0.91 8.72
C ILE A 23 -3.66 2.25 8.15
N ILE A 24 -4.94 2.36 7.77
CA ILE A 24 -5.54 3.62 7.28
C ILE A 24 -5.43 4.71 8.33
N THR A 25 -5.85 4.45 9.57
CA THR A 25 -5.78 5.45 10.65
C THR A 25 -4.35 5.91 10.92
N MET A 26 -3.37 4.99 10.86
CA MET A 26 -1.96 5.32 10.99
C MET A 26 -1.48 6.23 9.86
N LEU A 27 -1.84 5.93 8.61
CA LEU A 27 -1.50 6.74 7.44
C LEU A 27 -2.17 8.13 7.47
N GLU A 28 -3.45 8.19 7.82
CA GLU A 28 -4.17 9.45 7.98
C GLU A 28 -3.55 10.33 9.07
N GLY A 29 -3.15 9.74 10.21
CA GLY A 29 -2.41 10.42 11.27
C GLY A 29 -1.05 10.98 10.81
N ASP A 30 -0.39 10.33 9.86
CA ASP A 30 0.84 10.79 9.22
C ASP A 30 0.60 11.85 8.11
N GLY A 31 -0.66 12.24 7.89
CA GLY A 31 -1.07 13.25 6.91
C GLY A 31 -1.27 12.72 5.48
N TYR A 32 -1.45 11.41 5.30
CA TYR A 32 -1.82 10.84 4.02
C TYR A 32 -3.33 10.91 3.80
N LYS A 33 -3.73 11.13 2.54
CA LYS A 33 -5.07 10.85 2.04
C LYS A 33 -5.12 9.40 1.55
N THR A 34 -6.05 8.63 2.07
CA THR A 34 -6.17 7.20 1.80
C THR A 34 -7.45 6.85 1.05
N GLN A 35 -7.39 5.76 0.29
CA GLN A 35 -8.55 5.10 -0.29
C GLN A 35 -8.35 3.58 -0.17
N MET A 36 -9.44 2.83 -0.04
CA MET A 36 -9.40 1.39 0.19
C MET A 36 -10.45 0.69 -0.67
N THR A 37 -10.14 -0.54 -1.09
CA THR A 37 -11.14 -1.51 -1.55
C THR A 37 -10.86 -2.88 -0.93
N SER A 38 -11.87 -3.46 -0.30
CA SER A 38 -11.89 -4.87 0.09
C SER A 38 -12.59 -5.74 -0.95
N ASN A 39 -13.25 -5.13 -1.92
CA ASN A 39 -14.04 -5.80 -2.96
C ASN A 39 -13.18 -6.16 -4.18
N SER A 40 -11.94 -6.56 -3.92
CA SER A 40 -10.96 -6.92 -4.92
C SER A 40 -10.63 -8.42 -4.79
N PRO A 41 -10.57 -9.14 -5.91
CA PRO A 41 -10.33 -10.59 -5.94
C PRO A 41 -8.91 -10.97 -5.55
N VAL A 42 -7.99 -10.00 -5.56
CA VAL A 42 -6.60 -10.20 -5.15
C VAL A 42 -6.35 -9.90 -3.67
N GLY A 43 -7.33 -9.38 -2.94
CA GLY A 43 -7.23 -9.03 -1.52
C GLY A 43 -7.61 -7.59 -1.22
N ILE A 44 -7.32 -7.13 0.00
CA ILE A 44 -7.61 -5.75 0.42
C ILE A 44 -6.52 -4.83 -0.12
N ILE A 45 -6.90 -3.76 -0.81
CA ILE A 45 -5.96 -2.78 -1.36
C ILE A 45 -6.20 -1.43 -0.70
N ILE A 46 -5.12 -0.80 -0.26
CA ILE A 46 -5.08 0.53 0.34
C ILE A 46 -4.11 1.37 -0.49
N GLN A 47 -4.55 2.53 -0.97
CA GLN A 47 -3.69 3.51 -1.61
C GLN A 47 -3.61 4.77 -0.76
N ALA A 48 -2.40 5.28 -0.57
CA ALA A 48 -2.11 6.46 0.22
C ALA A 48 -1.37 7.48 -0.63
N THR A 49 -1.84 8.72 -0.61
CA THR A 49 -1.26 9.87 -1.30
C THR A 49 -1.02 10.98 -0.30
N LYS A 50 0.09 11.69 -0.39
CA LYS A 50 0.37 12.83 0.49
C LYS A 50 0.21 14.11 -0.31
N ALA A 51 -0.70 14.99 0.13
CA ALA A 51 -0.90 16.31 -0.48
C ALA A 51 0.06 17.35 0.16
N GLY A 52 0.36 18.43 -0.57
CA GLY A 52 1.15 19.58 -0.05
C GLY A 52 2.59 19.62 -0.55
N ILE A 53 3.51 20.20 0.25
CA ILE A 53 4.95 20.39 -0.03
C ILE A 53 5.75 19.12 -0.38
N LEU A 54 5.17 17.93 -0.19
CA LEU A 54 5.78 16.65 -0.58
C LEU A 54 5.35 16.19 -1.99
N ARG A 55 4.44 16.93 -2.65
CA ARG A 55 4.00 16.70 -4.04
C ARG A 55 5.07 17.08 -5.08
N ASP A 56 6.15 17.72 -4.64
CA ASP A 56 7.30 18.07 -5.49
C ASP A 56 8.23 16.87 -5.75
N ILE A 57 8.00 15.72 -5.08
CA ILE A 57 8.91 14.55 -5.11
C ILE A 57 8.23 13.31 -5.71
N ILE A 58 6.91 13.20 -5.57
CA ILE A 58 6.10 12.11 -6.13
C ILE A 58 5.12 12.74 -7.10
N THR A 59 5.19 12.36 -8.37
CA THR A 59 4.26 12.83 -9.41
C THR A 59 2.81 12.65 -8.96
N ALA A 60 1.92 13.60 -9.32
CA ALA A 60 0.53 13.62 -8.87
C ALA A 60 -0.27 12.34 -9.22
N ASP A 61 0.24 11.54 -10.15
CA ASP A 61 -0.31 10.27 -10.59
C ASP A 61 0.23 9.05 -9.83
N ARG A 62 0.86 9.22 -8.66
CA ARG A 62 1.46 8.12 -7.88
C ARG A 62 0.86 8.00 -6.48
N ALA A 63 0.85 6.76 -5.99
CA ALA A 63 0.36 6.42 -4.67
C ALA A 63 1.20 5.31 -4.04
N PHE A 64 1.43 5.41 -2.73
CA PHE A 64 1.90 4.30 -1.94
C PHE A 64 0.78 3.28 -1.81
N THR A 65 1.05 2.04 -2.19
CA THR A 65 0.03 0.99 -2.18
C THR A 65 0.42 -0.13 -1.23
N ILE A 66 -0.55 -0.52 -0.42
CA ILE A 66 -0.49 -1.68 0.46
C ILE A 66 -1.57 -2.66 -0.01
N MET A 67 -1.19 -3.90 -0.25
CA MET A 67 -2.12 -4.98 -0.55
C MET A 67 -1.98 -6.08 0.50
N ILE A 68 -3.10 -6.48 1.10
CA ILE A 68 -3.19 -7.54 2.10
C ILE A 68 -3.87 -8.74 1.44
N THR A 69 -3.16 -9.86 1.37
CA THR A 69 -3.62 -11.10 0.72
C THR A 69 -3.56 -12.27 1.70
N GLY A 70 -4.40 -13.29 1.51
CA GLY A 70 -4.46 -14.47 2.37
C GLY A 70 -5.58 -14.43 3.42
N ASP A 71 -5.37 -15.10 4.54
CA ASP A 71 -6.35 -15.32 5.61
C ASP A 71 -5.88 -14.80 6.98
N SER A 72 -6.78 -14.79 7.96
CA SER A 72 -6.54 -14.25 9.31
C SER A 72 -5.28 -14.82 10.00
N ASN A 73 -4.95 -16.09 9.74
CA ASN A 73 -3.77 -16.72 10.32
C ASN A 73 -2.54 -16.61 9.42
N ASN A 74 -2.72 -16.65 8.10
CA ASN A 74 -1.64 -16.64 7.13
C ASN A 74 -1.92 -15.60 6.05
N PHE A 75 -1.34 -14.41 6.22
CA PHE A 75 -1.49 -13.31 5.27
C PHE A 75 -0.14 -12.75 4.84
N ALA A 76 -0.13 -12.12 3.68
CA ALA A 76 1.00 -11.36 3.18
C ALA A 76 0.60 -9.89 3.00
N ILE A 77 1.53 -9.01 3.33
CA ILE A 77 1.43 -7.60 3.03
C ILE A 77 2.43 -7.30 1.93
N HIS A 78 1.90 -6.79 0.83
CA HIS A 78 2.63 -6.37 -0.35
C HIS A 78 2.66 -4.85 -0.34
N ILE A 79 3.86 -4.29 -0.43
CA ILE A 79 4.08 -2.84 -0.35
C ILE A 79 4.85 -2.38 -1.57
N GLY A 80 4.43 -1.26 -2.15
CA GLY A 80 5.19 -0.59 -3.19
C GLY A 80 4.60 0.77 -3.55
N ILE A 81 5.32 1.50 -4.39
CA ILE A 81 4.82 2.73 -5.00
C ILE A 81 4.35 2.42 -6.42
N GLY A 82 3.10 2.76 -6.69
CA GLY A 82 2.43 2.52 -7.96
C GLY A 82 1.76 3.76 -8.50
N LYS A 83 1.04 3.62 -9.61
CA LYS A 83 0.17 4.69 -10.11
C LYS A 83 -1.08 4.80 -9.24
N LEU A 84 -1.49 6.04 -8.96
CA LEU A 84 -2.73 6.34 -8.26
C LEU A 84 -3.91 5.90 -9.14
N VAL A 85 -4.74 5.00 -8.63
CA VAL A 85 -5.94 4.55 -9.31
C VAL A 85 -7.09 5.40 -8.81
N GLN A 86 -7.57 6.35 -9.61
CA GLN A 86 -8.72 7.16 -9.22
C GLN A 86 -9.95 6.24 -9.07
N ASN A 87 -10.62 6.30 -7.92
CA ASN A 87 -11.77 5.46 -7.58
C ASN A 87 -11.49 3.95 -7.62
N ILE A 88 -10.53 3.50 -6.80
CA ILE A 88 -10.13 2.08 -6.75
C ILE A 88 -11.28 1.09 -6.46
N ALA A 89 -12.36 1.55 -5.82
CA ALA A 89 -13.57 0.75 -5.61
C ALA A 89 -14.23 0.30 -6.94
N VAL A 90 -14.15 1.11 -8.00
CA VAL A 90 -14.72 0.81 -9.32
C VAL A 90 -13.72 0.08 -10.21
N ALA A 91 -12.42 0.31 -9.99
CA ALA A 91 -11.34 -0.22 -10.81
C ALA A 91 -10.93 -1.68 -10.49
N ALA A 92 -11.72 -2.43 -9.72
CA ALA A 92 -11.43 -3.79 -9.21
C ALA A 92 -11.38 -4.90 -10.29
N ALA A 93 -11.05 -4.56 -11.54
CA ALA A 93 -10.73 -5.54 -12.58
C ALA A 93 -9.32 -6.11 -12.33
N GLU A 94 -9.28 -7.40 -12.01
CA GLU A 94 -8.23 -8.14 -11.30
C GLU A 94 -6.79 -7.99 -11.85
N ALA A 95 -6.63 -7.74 -13.15
CA ALA A 95 -5.32 -7.70 -13.82
C ALA A 95 -4.70 -6.30 -14.00
N LEU A 96 -5.54 -5.25 -14.09
CA LEU A 96 -5.05 -3.89 -14.27
C LEU A 96 -4.45 -3.33 -12.98
N LEU A 97 -4.98 -3.72 -11.82
CA LEU A 97 -4.46 -3.24 -10.55
C LEU A 97 -3.01 -3.71 -10.34
N LEU A 98 -2.71 -5.01 -10.42
CA LEU A 98 -1.34 -5.52 -10.19
C LEU A 98 -0.28 -4.90 -11.13
N SER A 99 -0.62 -4.70 -12.40
CA SER A 99 0.30 -4.09 -13.37
C SER A 99 0.54 -2.60 -13.12
N VAL A 100 -0.45 -1.90 -12.57
CA VAL A 100 -0.41 -0.46 -12.27
C VAL A 100 0.24 -0.18 -10.91
N LEU A 101 0.12 -1.10 -9.95
CA LEU A 101 0.63 -0.97 -8.59
C LEU A 101 2.16 -1.05 -8.48
N PHE A 102 2.84 -1.63 -9.48
CA PHE A 102 4.28 -1.91 -9.41
C PHE A 102 5.04 -1.50 -10.68
N LEU A 103 4.63 -0.40 -11.32
CA LEU A 103 5.31 0.15 -12.49
C LEU A 103 6.74 0.62 -12.16
N ALA A 104 7.68 0.33 -13.06
CA ALA A 104 9.06 0.79 -12.96
C ALA A 104 9.13 2.33 -12.94
N VAL A 105 9.82 2.86 -11.92
CA VAL A 105 10.11 4.30 -11.73
C VAL A 105 11.56 4.62 -12.14
N ASP A 106 11.79 5.88 -12.55
CA ASP A 106 13.13 6.39 -12.87
C ASP A 106 13.97 6.62 -11.59
N ILE A 107 15.29 6.54 -11.76
CA ILE A 107 16.33 6.42 -10.70
C ILE A 107 16.28 7.51 -9.58
N PRO A 108 15.85 8.76 -9.79
CA PRO A 108 15.78 9.76 -8.71
C PRO A 108 14.65 9.52 -7.68
N GLU A 109 13.46 9.09 -8.12
CA GLU A 109 12.32 8.76 -7.23
C GLU A 109 12.61 7.51 -6.36
N MET A 110 13.61 6.73 -6.76
CA MET A 110 13.97 5.41 -6.22
C MET A 110 14.52 5.43 -4.79
N LEU A 111 15.33 6.44 -4.43
CA LEU A 111 16.01 6.50 -3.13
C LEU A 111 15.06 6.92 -2.00
N TRP A 112 14.14 7.84 -2.28
CA TRP A 112 13.10 8.26 -1.34
C TRP A 112 12.02 7.19 -1.16
N THR A 113 11.66 6.50 -2.25
CA THR A 113 10.75 5.34 -2.24
C THR A 113 11.19 4.32 -1.19
N LYS A 114 12.47 3.94 -1.16
CA LYS A 114 12.98 2.98 -0.17
C LYS A 114 12.93 3.49 1.27
N HIS A 115 13.14 4.78 1.51
CA HIS A 115 13.07 5.34 2.86
C HIS A 115 11.63 5.32 3.38
N VAL A 116 10.67 5.82 2.58
CA VAL A 116 9.24 5.83 2.92
C VAL A 116 8.70 4.40 3.05
N GLU A 117 9.05 3.49 2.14
CA GLU A 117 8.67 2.08 2.21
C GLU A 117 9.15 1.42 3.50
N ASN A 118 10.39 1.67 3.91
CA ASN A 118 10.92 1.08 5.13
C ASN A 118 10.29 1.68 6.39
N GLU A 119 10.05 2.98 6.43
CA GLU A 119 9.40 3.63 7.58
C GLU A 119 7.94 3.17 7.72
N ILE A 120 7.17 3.15 6.63
CA ILE A 120 5.79 2.67 6.67
C ILE A 120 5.75 1.18 6.98
N LEU A 121 6.64 0.36 6.40
CA LEU A 121 6.69 -1.06 6.72
C LEU A 121 7.00 -1.29 8.20
N LYS A 122 7.96 -0.57 8.79
CA LYS A 122 8.26 -0.69 10.24
C LYS A 122 7.01 -0.40 11.06
N LYS A 123 6.25 0.65 10.73
CA LYS A 123 5.00 0.99 11.41
C LYS A 123 3.93 -0.09 11.22
N ILE A 124 3.78 -0.64 10.02
CA ILE A 124 2.85 -1.74 9.75
C ILE A 124 3.21 -2.97 10.59
N VAL A 125 4.49 -3.33 10.65
CA VAL A 125 4.97 -4.44 11.50
C VAL A 125 4.66 -4.18 12.98
N GLN A 126 4.85 -2.95 13.47
CA GLN A 126 4.48 -2.56 14.84
C GLN A 126 2.97 -2.66 15.11
N VAL A 127 2.12 -2.29 14.14
CA VAL A 127 0.65 -2.44 14.25
C VAL A 127 0.24 -3.91 14.34
N ILE A 128 0.92 -4.79 13.61
CA ILE A 128 0.61 -6.22 13.60
C ILE A 128 1.06 -6.90 14.90
N GLY A 129 2.21 -6.49 15.44
CA GLY A 129 2.87 -7.09 16.60
C GLY A 129 3.75 -8.27 16.22
#